data_AF-A0A7C7NQY2-F1
#
_entry.id   AF-A0A7C7NQY2-F1
#
_cell.length_a   1.000
_cell.length_b   1.000
_cell.length_c   1.000
_cell.angle_alpha   90.00
_cell.angle_beta   90.00
_cell.angle_gamma   90.00
#
_symmetry.space_group_name_H-M   'P 1'
#
loop_
_entity.id
_entity.type
_entity.pdbx_description
1 polymer ?
#
loop_
_entity_poly.entity_id
_entity_poly.type
_entity_poly.pdbx_seq_one_letter_code
_entity_poly.pdbx_strand_id
1 'polypeptide(L)'
;VVPLDKKTSIPEGSHLVKEANAKLPNPKLGHISASCWSVEYNNPFSLAILYDGKNMIGQKLFALSPLRNKSIPVEIISSHYVDPKGERVRS
;
A
#
# COMPACT_ATOMS: atom_id res chain seq x y z
N VAL A 1 1.12 -2.77 2.09
CA VAL A 1 1.46 -1.61 1.22
C VAL A 1 2.08 -0.54 2.09
N VAL A 2 3.25 -0.03 1.72
CA VAL A 2 3.99 0.95 2.52
C VAL A 2 4.33 2.15 1.63
N PRO A 3 4.13 3.40 2.08
CA PRO A 3 4.54 4.57 1.32
C PRO A 3 6.08 4.63 1.24
N LEU A 4 6.63 4.98 0.08
CA LEU A 4 8.08 4.97 -0.12
C LEU A 4 8.82 5.92 0.84
N ASP A 5 8.18 7.00 1.26
CA ASP A 5 8.73 7.97 2.20
C ASP A 5 8.63 7.53 3.68
N LYS A 6 7.90 6.44 3.96
CA LYS A 6 7.58 5.94 5.31
C LYS A 6 7.01 7.00 6.26
N LYS A 7 6.43 8.09 5.74
CA LYS A 7 5.92 9.21 6.54
C LYS A 7 4.49 9.57 6.16
N THR A 8 4.15 9.48 4.88
CA THR A 8 2.84 9.92 4.40
C THR A 8 1.79 8.85 4.65
N SER A 9 0.76 9.19 5.45
CA SER A 9 -0.40 8.30 5.61
C SER A 9 -1.22 8.22 4.32
N ILE A 10 -1.50 6.98 3.89
CA ILE A 10 -2.26 6.67 2.69
C ILE A 10 -3.75 6.68 3.04
N PRO A 11 -4.59 7.50 2.39
CA PRO A 11 -6.03 7.49 2.64
C PRO A 11 -6.67 6.13 2.33
N GLU A 12 -7.58 5.66 3.17
CA GLU A 12 -8.42 4.50 2.88
C GLU A 12 -9.26 4.74 1.62
N GLY A 13 -9.54 3.68 0.85
CA GLY A 13 -10.24 3.77 -0.42
C GLY A 13 -9.40 4.31 -1.59
N SER A 14 -8.13 4.68 -1.38
CA SER A 14 -7.24 5.08 -2.47
C SER A 14 -7.10 3.97 -3.50
N HIS A 15 -7.14 4.31 -4.79
CA HIS A 15 -6.95 3.35 -5.88
C HIS A 15 -5.45 3.12 -6.13
N LEU A 16 -5.07 1.86 -6.36
CA LEU A 16 -3.71 1.49 -6.74
C LEU A 16 -3.60 1.44 -8.26
N VAL A 17 -2.64 2.19 -8.80
CA VAL A 17 -2.36 2.27 -10.24
C VAL A 17 -0.85 2.16 -10.50
N LYS A 18 -0.47 1.79 -11.72
CA LYS A 18 0.94 1.71 -12.12
C LYS A 18 1.57 3.08 -12.34
N GLU A 19 0.81 4.00 -12.92
CA GLU A 19 1.26 5.36 -13.24
C GLU A 19 0.24 6.38 -12.70
N ALA A 20 0.72 7.37 -11.94
CA ALA A 20 -0.13 8.39 -11.35
C ALA A 20 -0.83 9.28 -12.39
N ASN A 21 -0.13 9.60 -13.49
CA ASN A 21 -0.56 10.57 -14.51
C ASN A 21 -0.94 9.89 -15.84
N ALA A 22 -1.32 8.61 -15.81
CA ALA A 22 -1.69 7.87 -17.01
C ALA A 22 -2.91 8.52 -17.70
N LYS A 23 -2.98 8.40 -19.04
CA LYS A 23 -4.14 8.87 -19.80
C LYS A 23 -5.41 8.14 -19.32
N LEU A 24 -6.50 8.89 -19.19
CA LEU A 24 -7.79 8.31 -18.80
C LEU A 24 -8.39 7.48 -19.96
N PRO A 25 -9.03 6.32 -19.65
CA PRO A 25 -9.21 5.74 -18.32
C PRO A 25 -7.94 5.06 -17.80
N ASN A 26 -7.50 5.42 -16.58
CA ASN A 26 -6.33 4.83 -15.94
C ASN A 26 -6.70 3.47 -15.31
N PRO A 27 -6.08 2.34 -15.72
CA PRO A 27 -6.41 1.03 -15.19
C PRO A 27 -6.13 0.93 -13.68
N LYS A 28 -7.19 0.61 -12.92
CA LYS A 28 -7.07 0.30 -11.49
C LYS A 28 -6.58 -1.14 -11.30
N LEU A 29 -5.56 -1.32 -10.50
CA LEU A 29 -5.04 -2.64 -10.13
C LEU A 29 -5.70 -3.15 -8.83
N GLY A 30 -6.15 -2.22 -7.99
CA GLY A 30 -6.68 -2.54 -6.67
C GLY A 30 -7.06 -1.28 -5.89
N HIS A 31 -7.31 -1.44 -4.59
CA HIS A 31 -7.59 -0.34 -3.68
C HIS A 31 -7.07 -0.61 -2.27
N ILE A 32 -6.85 0.47 -1.53
CA ILE A 32 -6.52 0.43 -0.10
C ILE A 32 -7.80 0.15 0.70
N SER A 33 -7.77 -0.92 1.49
CA SER A 33 -8.90 -1.31 2.33
C SER A 33 -8.82 -0.70 3.73
N ALA A 34 -7.62 -0.63 4.30
CA ALA A 34 -7.37 -0.09 5.63
C ALA A 34 -5.98 0.53 5.72
N SER A 35 -5.83 1.57 6.55
CA SER A 35 -4.57 2.25 6.81
C SER A 35 -4.37 2.46 8.31
N CYS A 36 -3.15 2.32 8.80
CA CYS A 36 -2.83 2.56 10.21
C CYS A 36 -1.35 2.90 10.42
N TRP A 37 -1.02 3.29 11.65
CA TRP A 37 0.36 3.49 12.10
C TRP A 37 0.93 2.21 12.69
N SER A 38 2.12 1.81 12.26
CA SER A 38 2.87 0.73 12.90
C SER A 38 3.75 1.29 14.00
N VAL A 39 3.50 0.85 15.23
CA VAL A 39 4.37 1.15 16.37
C VAL A 39 5.71 0.41 16.23
N GLU A 40 5.68 -0.82 15.72
CA GLU A 40 6.86 -1.68 15.56
C GLU A 40 7.93 -1.09 14.62
N TYR A 41 7.50 -0.45 13.53
CA TYR A 41 8.40 0.14 12.53
C TYR A 41 8.36 1.67 12.49
N ASN A 42 7.57 2.28 13.38
CA ASN A 42 7.39 3.72 13.52
C ASN A 42 7.06 4.43 12.19
N ASN A 43 6.13 3.87 11.42
CA ASN A 43 5.73 4.40 10.12
C ASN A 43 4.29 4.02 9.75
N PRO A 44 3.63 4.75 8.82
CA PRO A 44 2.33 4.36 8.32
C PRO A 44 2.43 3.20 7.33
N PHE A 45 1.44 2.32 7.36
CA PHE A 45 1.26 1.25 6.38
C PHE A 45 -0.22 0.98 6.14
N SER A 46 -0.51 0.25 5.06
CA SER A 46 -1.87 -0.04 4.63
C SER A 46 -2.04 -1.46 4.14
N LEU A 47 -3.25 -1.99 4.32
CA LEU A 47 -3.73 -3.20 3.68
C LEU A 47 -4.43 -2.84 2.36
N ALA A 48 -4.31 -3.71 1.38
CA ALA A 48 -4.88 -3.49 0.06
C ALA A 48 -5.40 -4.80 -0.54
N ILE A 49 -6.45 -4.66 -1.36
CA ILE A 49 -6.96 -5.72 -2.22
C ILE A 49 -6.47 -5.40 -3.62
N LEU A 50 -5.64 -6.29 -4.17
CA LEU A 50 -4.90 -6.08 -5.41
C LEU A 50 -5.05 -7.29 -6.34
N TYR A 51 -5.32 -7.03 -7.62
CA TYR A 51 -5.29 -8.07 -8.64
C TYR A 51 -3.89 -8.67 -8.72
N ASP A 52 -3.79 -10.00 -8.65
CA ASP A 52 -2.53 -10.74 -8.66
C ASP A 52 -1.50 -10.28 -7.60
N GLY A 53 -1.97 -9.80 -6.44
CA GLY A 53 -1.12 -9.10 -5.48
C GLY A 53 0.05 -9.91 -4.91
N LYS A 54 -0.03 -11.25 -4.89
CA LYS A 54 1.07 -12.12 -4.46
C LYS A 54 2.29 -12.01 -5.38
N ASN A 55 2.08 -11.84 -6.68
CA ASN A 55 3.15 -11.66 -7.68
C ASN A 55 3.58 -10.19 -7.81
N MET A 56 2.91 -9.28 -7.10
CA MET A 56 3.24 -7.85 -7.08
C MET A 56 4.13 -7.44 -5.91
N ILE A 57 4.53 -8.35 -5.03
CA ILE A 57 5.44 -8.04 -3.93
C ILE A 57 6.77 -7.50 -4.49
N GLY A 58 7.24 -6.38 -3.93
CA GLY A 58 8.41 -5.61 -4.38
C GLY A 58 8.10 -4.60 -5.49
N GLN A 59 6.91 -4.61 -6.08
CA GLN A 59 6.54 -3.62 -7.10
C GLN A 59 6.21 -2.27 -6.47
N LYS A 60 6.59 -1.20 -7.19
CA LYS A 60 6.26 0.19 -6.85
C LYS A 60 5.06 0.63 -7.66
N LEU A 61 4.04 1.13 -6.97
CA LEU A 61 2.78 1.62 -7.52
C LEU A 61 2.48 3.02 -6.98
N PHE A 62 1.35 3.59 -7.37
CA PHE A 62 0.82 4.82 -6.82
C PHE A 62 -0.55 4.58 -6.18
N ALA A 63 -0.74 5.07 -4.96
CA ALA A 63 -2.03 5.19 -4.30
C ALA A 63 -2.62 6.57 -4.62
N LEU A 64 -3.70 6.58 -5.41
CA LEU A 64 -4.41 7.79 -5.82
C LEU A 64 -5.68 7.98 -5.01
N SER A 65 -5.84 9.16 -4.43
CA SER A 65 -7.09 9.61 -3.80
C SER A 65 -7.49 10.94 -4.44
N PRO A 66 -8.22 10.92 -5.56
CA PRO A 66 -8.63 12.15 -6.27
C PRO A 66 -9.45 13.08 -5.37
N LEU A 67 -10.34 12.51 -4.54
CA LEU A 67 -11.16 13.26 -3.58
C LEU A 67 -10.33 14.05 -2.56
N ARG A 68 -9.12 13.58 -2.24
CA ARG A 68 -8.20 14.25 -1.31
C ARG A 68 -7.02 14.92 -2.03
N ASN A 69 -7.04 14.95 -3.36
CA ASN A 69 -5.96 15.42 -4.22
C ASN A 69 -4.57 14.87 -3.83
N LYS A 70 -4.50 13.56 -3.55
CA LYS A 70 -3.24 12.88 -3.17
C LYS A 70 -2.83 11.84 -4.21
N SER A 71 -1.54 11.84 -4.52
CA SER A 71 -0.86 10.79 -5.25
C SER A 71 0.39 10.40 -4.47
N ILE A 72 0.40 9.17 -3.95
CA ILE A 72 1.45 8.71 -3.03
C ILE A 72 2.15 7.50 -3.66
N PRO A 73 3.47 7.55 -3.88
CA PRO A 73 4.22 6.39 -4.33
C PRO A 73 4.31 5.37 -3.19
N VAL A 74 4.01 4.11 -3.50
CA VAL A 74 3.93 3.02 -2.53
C VAL A 74 4.65 1.79 -3.03
N GLU A 75 5.09 0.95 -2.11
CA GLU A 75 5.62 -0.38 -2.38
C GLU A 75 4.65 -1.45 -1.88
N ILE A 76 4.43 -2.45 -2.71
CA ILE A 76 3.71 -3.66 -2.33
C ILE A 76 4.69 -4.56 -1.60
N ILE A 77 4.34 -4.92 -0.38
CA ILE A 77 5.15 -5.80 0.47
C ILE A 77 4.31 -7.01 0.87
N SER A 78 4.94 -7.97 1.55
CA SER A 78 4.24 -9.10 2.16
C SER A 78 2.99 -8.65 2.93
N SER A 79 1.93 -9.45 2.87
CA SER A 79 0.73 -9.26 3.71
C SER A 79 1.06 -9.34 5.21
N HIS A 80 2.13 -10.05 5.56
CA HIS A 80 2.68 -10.08 6.92
C HIS A 80 3.61 -8.89 7.08
N TYR A 81 3.10 -7.80 7.67
CA TYR A 81 3.93 -6.63 7.89
C TYR A 81 4.89 -6.81 9.07
N VAL A 82 4.38 -7.38 10.16
CA VAL A 82 5.13 -7.68 11.39
C VAL A 82 5.20 -9.21 11.55
N ASP A 83 6.36 -9.69 12.02
CA ASP A 83 6.62 -11.11 12.33
C ASP A 83 6.15 -12.11 11.26
N PRO A 84 6.73 -12.07 10.04
CA PRO A 84 6.34 -12.97 8.96
C PRO A 84 6.63 -14.45 9.25
N LYS A 85 7.53 -14.76 10.19
CA LYS A 85 7.88 -16.14 10.58
C LYS A 85 7.03 -16.67 11.73
N GLY A 86 6.35 -15.81 12.48
CA GLY A 86 5.55 -16.17 13.65
C GLY A 86 6.42 -16.60 14.83
N GLU A 87 7.59 -15.98 15.02
CA GLU A 87 8.52 -16.33 16.09
C GLU A 87 7.95 -15.91 17.47
N ARG A 88 7.18 -14.83 17.54
CA ARG A 88 6.64 -14.29 18.81
C ARG A 88 5.52 -15.14 19.43
N VAL A 89 4.86 -15.96 18.63
CA VAL A 89 3.79 -16.87 19.12
C VAL A 89 4.38 -18.16 19.69
N ARG A 90 5.62 -18.50 19.34
CA ARG A 90 6.25 -19.78 19.67
C ARG A 90 7.27 -19.69 20.81
N SER A 91 7.42 -18.50 21.40
CA SER A 91 8.28 -18.21 22.55
C SER A 91 7.62 -18.54 23.87
#